data_AF-A0A7K1J7F6-F1
#
_entry.id   AF-A0A7K1J7F6-F1
#
_cell.length_a   1.000
_cell.length_b   1.000
_cell.length_c   1.000
_cell.angle_alpha   90.00
_cell.angle_beta   90.00
_cell.angle_gamma   90.00
#
_symmetry.space_group_name_H-M   'P 1'
#
loop_
_entity.id
_entity.type
_entity.pdbx_description
1 polymer ?
#
loop_
_entity_poly.entity_id
_entity_poly.type
_entity_poly.pdbx_seq_one_letter_code
_entity_poly.pdbx_strand_id
1 'polypeptide(L)'
;MTYSVNMPTNITPAVMHDSIEEIDPQLIRTTLEEGAATNNIVLFDVLYDLMEHKLYPGKDSLTDDEHTEVAWALEDGAYSVSRIPRSSPLFNAMLGQYNGDERALVQTFPCAIIDDCAGDLYALASSAFLEQKVAHILQ
;
A
#
# COMPACT_ATOMS: atom_id res chain seq x y z
N MET A 1 61.75 2.58 -24.72
CA MET A 1 60.81 3.01 -23.66
C MET A 1 59.41 2.99 -24.26
N THR A 2 58.66 1.96 -23.91
CA THR A 2 57.28 1.66 -24.27
C THR A 2 56.34 2.39 -23.33
N TYR A 3 55.28 3.02 -23.84
CA TYR A 3 53.97 3.05 -23.17
C TYR A 3 52.86 3.16 -24.23
N SER A 4 52.23 2.02 -24.50
CA SER A 4 50.92 1.92 -25.18
C SER A 4 49.84 2.15 -24.13
N VAL A 5 48.97 3.14 -24.32
CA VAL A 5 47.80 3.34 -23.46
C VAL A 5 46.62 2.63 -24.12
N ASN A 6 46.38 1.39 -23.69
CA ASN A 6 45.11 0.71 -23.92
C ASN A 6 44.05 1.38 -23.03
N MET A 7 43.09 2.07 -23.62
CA MET A 7 41.82 2.36 -22.93
C MET A 7 40.73 1.47 -23.52
N PRO A 8 40.24 0.47 -22.79
CA PRO A 8 38.96 -0.14 -23.09
C PRO A 8 37.90 0.59 -22.28
N THR A 9 37.12 1.47 -22.89
CA THR A 9 35.84 1.90 -22.33
C THR A 9 34.73 1.20 -23.10
N ASN A 10 34.57 -0.05 -22.73
CA ASN A 10 33.34 -0.81 -22.94
C ASN A 10 32.23 -0.09 -22.17
N ILE A 11 31.50 0.80 -22.83
CA ILE A 11 30.27 1.37 -22.27
C ILE A 11 29.15 0.38 -22.58
N THR A 12 29.16 -0.74 -21.87
CA THR A 12 27.91 -1.48 -21.67
C THR A 12 27.03 -0.55 -20.85
N PRO A 13 25.81 -0.18 -21.29
CA PRO A 13 24.84 0.29 -20.33
C PRO A 13 24.68 -0.85 -19.34
N ALA A 14 25.06 -0.62 -18.08
CA ALA A 14 24.60 -1.45 -16.99
C ALA A 14 23.08 -1.33 -17.01
N VAL A 15 22.44 -2.28 -17.70
CA VAL A 15 21.04 -2.59 -17.47
C VAL A 15 21.04 -3.06 -16.03
N MET A 16 20.77 -2.14 -15.11
CA MET A 16 20.35 -2.47 -13.76
C MET A 16 19.01 -3.17 -13.93
N HIS A 17 19.08 -4.45 -14.28
CA HIS A 17 18.06 -5.40 -13.87
C HIS A 17 18.18 -5.44 -12.34
N ASP A 18 17.58 -4.44 -11.69
CA ASP A 18 17.00 -4.66 -10.38
C ASP A 18 15.91 -5.70 -10.63
N SER A 19 16.33 -6.97 -10.64
CA SER A 19 15.42 -8.06 -10.35
C SER A 19 14.72 -7.64 -9.08
N ILE A 20 13.44 -7.30 -9.19
CA ILE A 20 12.54 -7.17 -8.04
C ILE A 20 12.85 -8.40 -7.20
N GLU A 21 13.54 -8.21 -6.07
CA GLU A 21 13.77 -9.30 -5.12
C GLU A 21 12.39 -9.86 -4.85
N GLU A 22 12.18 -11.12 -5.24
CA GLU A 22 10.90 -11.79 -5.13
C GLU A 22 10.50 -11.71 -3.66
N ILE A 23 9.52 -10.85 -3.35
CA ILE A 23 9.15 -10.57 -1.97
C ILE A 23 8.64 -11.87 -1.35
N ASP A 24 9.30 -12.27 -0.26
CA ASP A 24 8.93 -13.47 0.48
C ASP A 24 7.44 -13.41 0.88
N PRO A 25 6.60 -14.40 0.48
CA PRO A 25 5.21 -14.48 0.92
C PRO A 25 5.04 -14.41 2.44
N GLN A 26 6.03 -14.85 3.21
CA GLN A 26 6.01 -14.75 4.66
C GLN A 26 6.14 -13.30 5.15
N LEU A 27 6.89 -12.45 4.44
CA LEU A 27 6.99 -11.01 4.73
C LEU A 27 5.64 -10.31 4.51
N ILE A 28 4.89 -10.71 3.47
CA ILE A 28 3.53 -10.20 3.20
C ILE A 28 2.63 -10.50 4.39
N ARG A 29 2.58 -11.77 4.80
CA ARG A 29 1.74 -12.22 5.92
C ARG A 29 2.12 -11.53 7.23
N THR A 30 3.41 -11.50 7.58
CA THR A 30 3.88 -10.87 8.82
C THR A 30 3.55 -9.38 8.86
N THR A 31 3.73 -8.65 7.75
CA THR A 31 3.39 -7.22 7.70
C THR A 31 1.90 -6.98 7.92
N LEU A 32 1.03 -7.82 7.35
CA LEU A 32 -0.43 -7.72 7.52
C LEU A 32 -0.86 -8.09 8.94
N GLU A 33 -0.27 -9.12 9.54
CA GLU A 33 -0.55 -9.54 10.92
C GLU A 33 -0.11 -8.47 11.94
N GLU A 34 1.09 -7.90 11.76
CA GLU A 34 1.60 -6.80 12.59
C GLU A 34 0.72 -5.55 12.47
N GLY A 35 0.31 -5.21 11.23
CA GLY A 35 -0.61 -4.10 10.97
C GLY A 35 -1.96 -4.27 11.65
N ALA A 36 -2.54 -5.48 11.61
CA ALA A 36 -3.82 -5.80 12.24
C ALA A 36 -3.77 -5.84 13.78
N ALA A 37 -2.62 -6.19 14.37
CA ALA A 37 -2.43 -6.26 15.82
C ALA A 37 -2.31 -4.88 16.51
N THR A 38 -2.16 -3.80 15.73
CA THR A 38 -1.94 -2.47 16.28
C THR A 38 -3.26 -1.85 16.75
N ASN A 39 -3.75 -2.21 17.95
CA ASN A 39 -4.89 -1.56 18.62
C ASN A 39 -4.57 -0.07 18.83
N ASN A 40 -5.04 0.79 17.93
CA ASN A 40 -4.83 2.23 18.04
C ASN A 40 -6.12 2.97 17.71
N ILE A 41 -6.50 3.95 18.52
CA ILE A 41 -7.70 4.77 18.33
C ILE A 41 -7.70 5.44 16.93
N VAL A 42 -6.50 5.65 16.37
CA VAL A 42 -6.24 6.09 14.98
C VAL A 42 -6.87 5.19 13.92
N LEU A 43 -7.07 3.89 14.20
CA LEU A 43 -7.74 2.99 13.26
C LEU A 43 -9.23 3.33 13.08
N PHE A 44 -9.87 3.99 14.04
CA PHE A 44 -11.29 4.33 13.92
C PHE A 44 -11.49 5.48 12.94
N ASP A 45 -10.66 6.52 13.02
CA ASP A 45 -10.66 7.65 12.06
C ASP A 45 -10.32 7.14 10.64
N VAL A 46 -9.27 6.32 10.51
CA VAL A 46 -8.89 5.69 9.23
C VAL A 46 -9.99 4.78 8.69
N LEU A 47 -10.65 4.00 9.54
CA LEU A 47 -11.76 3.14 9.15
C LEU A 47 -12.98 3.96 8.73
N TYR A 48 -13.20 5.10 9.39
CA TYR A 48 -14.23 6.06 9.04
C TYR A 48 -13.94 6.65 7.65
N ASP A 49 -12.74 7.18 7.41
CA ASP A 49 -12.29 7.71 6.12
C ASP A 49 -12.39 6.67 4.99
N LEU A 50 -12.01 5.42 5.25
CA LEU A 50 -12.17 4.32 4.30
C LEU A 50 -13.64 4.05 3.97
N MET A 51 -14.53 4.13 4.97
CA MET A 51 -15.96 3.93 4.74
C MET A 51 -16.61 5.12 4.04
N GLU A 52 -16.18 6.35 4.32
CA GLU A 52 -16.56 7.53 3.54
C GLU A 52 -16.19 7.34 2.07
N HIS A 53 -14.93 6.98 1.80
CA HIS A 53 -14.45 6.79 0.43
C HIS A 53 -15.16 5.66 -0.32
N LYS A 54 -15.56 4.60 0.42
CA LYS A 54 -16.31 3.47 -0.14
C LYS A 54 -17.76 3.83 -0.47
N LEU A 55 -18.46 4.52 0.43
CA LEU A 55 -19.87 4.85 0.27
C LEU A 55 -20.07 6.07 -0.65
N TYR A 56 -19.13 7.01 -0.61
CA TYR A 56 -19.18 8.29 -1.30
C TYR A 56 -17.90 8.58 -2.09
N PRO A 57 -17.58 7.76 -3.10
CA PRO A 57 -16.31 7.89 -3.84
C PRO A 57 -16.21 9.24 -4.54
N GLY A 58 -15.07 9.94 -4.33
CA GLY A 58 -14.77 11.22 -4.97
C GLY A 58 -15.51 12.43 -4.40
N LYS A 59 -16.08 12.29 -3.20
CA LYS A 59 -16.68 13.39 -2.46
C LYS A 59 -15.71 13.93 -1.41
N ASP A 60 -15.41 15.22 -1.47
CA ASP A 60 -14.44 15.87 -0.58
C ASP A 60 -15.02 16.23 0.81
N SER A 61 -16.35 16.19 0.97
CA SER A 61 -17.04 16.47 2.24
C SER A 61 -18.42 15.82 2.30
N LEU A 62 -18.75 15.20 3.44
CA LEU A 62 -20.07 14.62 3.69
C LEU A 62 -21.00 15.57 4.43
N THR A 63 -22.31 15.35 4.31
CA THR A 63 -23.33 15.99 5.18
C THR A 63 -23.48 15.21 6.49
N ASP A 64 -24.11 15.81 7.50
CA ASP A 64 -24.38 15.13 8.78
C ASP A 64 -25.18 13.82 8.61
N ASP A 65 -26.10 13.78 7.65
CA ASP A 65 -26.88 12.59 7.32
C ASP A 65 -25.99 11.49 6.72
N GLU A 66 -25.06 11.86 5.82
CA GLU A 66 -24.13 10.92 5.19
C GLU A 66 -23.08 10.41 6.19
N HIS A 67 -22.61 11.26 7.10
CA HIS A 67 -21.77 10.86 8.25
C HIS A 67 -22.50 9.87 9.17
N THR A 68 -23.82 10.03 9.33
CA THR A 68 -24.66 9.09 10.10
C THR A 68 -24.76 7.75 9.38
N GLU A 69 -24.90 7.74 8.04
CA GLU A 69 -24.90 6.50 7.27
C GLU A 69 -23.56 5.76 7.30
N VAL A 70 -22.43 6.48 7.27
CA VAL A 70 -21.10 5.89 7.45
C VAL A 70 -20.99 5.23 8.83
N ALA A 71 -21.45 5.91 9.88
CA ALA A 71 -21.45 5.37 11.24
C ALA A 71 -22.31 4.10 11.36
N TRP A 72 -23.51 4.08 10.74
CA TRP A 72 -24.35 2.89 10.71
C TRP A 72 -23.72 1.75 9.92
N ALA A 73 -23.14 2.04 8.76
CA ALA A 73 -22.48 1.01 7.96
C ALA A 73 -21.37 0.33 8.77
N LEU A 74 -20.59 1.11 9.53
CA LEU A 74 -19.55 0.62 10.43
C LEU A 74 -20.09 -0.23 11.57
N GLU A 75 -21.22 0.17 12.18
CA GLU A 75 -21.86 -0.55 13.28
C GLU A 75 -22.45 -1.90 12.82
N ASP A 76 -23.04 -1.94 11.62
CA ASP A 76 -23.66 -3.14 11.04
C ASP A 76 -22.66 -4.10 10.37
N GLY A 77 -21.45 -3.62 10.06
CA GLY A 77 -20.49 -4.30 9.20
C GLY A 77 -19.40 -5.07 9.94
N ALA A 78 -19.11 -6.29 9.49
CA ALA A 78 -17.87 -7.00 9.84
C ALA A 78 -16.71 -6.52 8.94
N TYR A 79 -16.26 -5.29 9.12
CA TYR A 79 -15.11 -4.76 8.38
C TYR A 79 -13.79 -5.14 9.02
N SER A 80 -12.82 -5.45 8.16
CA SER A 80 -11.42 -5.60 8.55
C SER A 80 -10.62 -4.52 7.83
N VAL A 81 -9.82 -3.79 8.60
CA VAL A 81 -8.82 -2.87 8.08
C VAL A 81 -7.48 -3.53 8.24
N SER A 82 -6.73 -3.61 7.15
CA SER A 82 -5.34 -4.00 7.21
C SER A 82 -4.47 -2.78 6.97
N ARG A 83 -3.39 -2.69 7.73
CA ARG A 83 -2.39 -1.63 7.65
C ARG A 83 -1.11 -2.20 7.05
N ILE A 84 -0.56 -1.51 6.08
CA ILE A 84 0.77 -1.78 5.52
C ILE A 84 1.63 -0.55 5.84
N PRO A 85 2.56 -0.63 6.82
CA PRO A 85 3.34 0.51 7.25
C PRO A 85 4.18 1.10 6.11
N ARG A 86 4.27 2.43 6.03
CA ARG A 86 5.07 3.16 5.01
C ARG A 86 6.53 2.77 5.03
N SER A 87 7.05 2.51 6.23
CA SER A 87 8.43 2.09 6.46
C SER A 87 8.68 0.62 6.12
N SER A 88 7.64 -0.17 5.82
CA SER A 88 7.81 -1.60 5.52
C SER A 88 8.49 -1.79 4.15
N PRO A 89 9.37 -2.80 4.01
CA PRO A 89 9.90 -3.19 2.70
C PRO A 89 8.78 -3.51 1.70
N LEU A 90 7.67 -4.06 2.20
CA LEU A 90 6.50 -4.41 1.40
C LEU A 90 5.87 -3.18 0.73
N PHE A 91 5.65 -2.10 1.49
CA PHE A 91 5.12 -0.86 0.94
C PHE A 91 6.03 -0.34 -0.18
N ASN A 92 7.33 -0.27 0.07
CA ASN A 92 8.29 0.29 -0.87
C ASN A 92 8.39 -0.53 -2.16
N ALA A 93 8.31 -1.86 -2.06
CA ALA A 93 8.31 -2.72 -3.23
C ALA A 93 7.03 -2.57 -4.06
N MET A 94 5.86 -2.51 -3.42
CA MET A 94 4.61 -2.25 -4.14
C MET A 94 4.64 -0.88 -4.82
N LEU A 95 5.10 0.16 -4.11
CA LEU A 95 5.25 1.50 -4.68
C LEU A 95 6.24 1.53 -5.85
N GLY A 96 7.30 0.73 -5.79
CA GLY A 96 8.27 0.55 -6.87
C GLY A 96 7.65 0.06 -8.17
N GLN A 97 6.67 -0.85 -8.11
CA GLN A 97 5.93 -1.33 -9.29
C GLN A 97 5.16 -0.23 -10.01
N TYR A 98 4.80 0.82 -9.28
CA TYR A 98 4.13 2.01 -9.80
C TYR A 98 5.08 3.20 -9.99
N ASN A 99 6.41 2.98 -10.04
CA ASN A 99 7.43 4.03 -10.20
C ASN A 99 7.33 5.17 -9.17
N GLY A 100 6.87 4.89 -7.95
CA GLY A 100 6.66 5.95 -6.95
C GLY A 100 5.27 6.60 -6.95
N ASP A 101 4.36 6.20 -7.85
CA ASP A 101 3.00 6.75 -7.91
C ASP A 101 2.09 6.15 -6.82
N GLU A 102 1.99 6.87 -5.71
CA GLU A 102 1.14 6.51 -4.56
C GLU A 102 -0.35 6.45 -4.94
N ARG A 103 -0.80 7.29 -5.87
CA ARG A 103 -2.20 7.30 -6.30
C ARG A 103 -2.52 6.03 -7.10
N ALA A 104 -1.63 5.63 -8.00
CA ALA A 104 -1.78 4.39 -8.76
C ALA A 104 -1.76 3.16 -7.83
N LEU A 105 -0.91 3.18 -6.80
CA LEU A 105 -0.87 2.13 -5.78
C LEU A 105 -2.22 2.05 -5.03
N VAL A 106 -2.75 3.16 -4.53
CA VAL A 106 -4.02 3.20 -3.79
C VAL A 106 -5.20 2.71 -4.63
N GLN A 107 -5.29 3.16 -5.89
CA GLN A 107 -6.37 2.79 -6.82
C GLN A 107 -6.40 1.30 -7.18
N THR A 108 -5.33 0.57 -6.88
CA THR A 108 -5.25 -0.87 -7.14
C THR A 108 -6.10 -1.67 -6.15
N PHE A 109 -6.40 -1.11 -4.97
CA PHE A 109 -7.21 -1.73 -3.94
C PHE A 109 -8.68 -1.27 -4.03
N PRO A 110 -9.67 -2.14 -3.74
CA PRO A 110 -11.09 -1.79 -3.86
C PRO A 110 -11.54 -0.63 -2.98
N CYS A 111 -10.92 -0.49 -1.80
CA CYS A 111 -11.06 0.65 -0.91
C CYS A 111 -9.79 0.74 -0.08
N ALA A 112 -8.99 1.77 -0.33
CA ALA A 112 -7.76 2.03 0.38
C ALA A 112 -7.48 3.53 0.42
N ILE A 113 -6.71 3.94 1.43
CA ILE A 113 -6.17 5.28 1.57
C ILE A 113 -4.71 5.18 2.03
N ILE A 114 -3.93 6.20 1.72
CA ILE A 114 -2.68 6.47 2.43
C ILE A 114 -3.04 7.51 3.49
N ASP A 115 -2.77 7.20 4.76
CA ASP A 115 -2.98 8.15 5.84
C ASP A 115 -2.05 9.35 5.68
N ASP A 116 -2.59 10.56 5.70
CA ASP A 116 -1.84 11.81 5.51
C ASP A 116 -0.84 12.07 6.66
N CYS A 117 -1.05 11.48 7.84
CA CYS A 117 -0.17 11.66 8.99
C CYS A 117 1.03 10.70 9.00
N ALA A 118 0.78 9.39 8.94
CA ALA A 118 1.80 8.35 9.04
C ALA A 118 2.34 7.92 7.66
N GLY A 119 1.62 8.21 6.58
CA GLY A 119 1.92 7.72 5.22
C GLY A 119 1.62 6.23 5.03
N ASP A 120 1.02 5.57 6.02
CA ASP A 120 0.74 4.14 5.95
C ASP A 120 -0.41 3.86 4.98
N LEU A 121 -0.34 2.74 4.26
CA LEU A 121 -1.43 2.28 3.41
C LEU A 121 -2.43 1.50 4.26
N TYR A 122 -3.68 1.92 4.24
CA TYR A 122 -4.79 1.22 4.87
C TYR A 122 -5.77 0.74 3.81
N ALA A 123 -6.24 -0.49 3.94
CA ALA A 123 -7.20 -1.08 3.01
C ALA A 123 -8.33 -1.79 3.74
N LEU A 124 -9.56 -1.55 3.26
CA LEU A 124 -10.77 -2.20 3.75
C LEU A 124 -10.94 -3.57 3.05
N ALA A 125 -10.14 -4.54 3.46
CA ALA A 125 -10.15 -5.88 2.91
C ALA A 125 -9.62 -6.90 3.93
N SER A 126 -10.03 -8.16 3.75
CA SER A 126 -9.50 -9.26 4.56
C SER A 126 -8.02 -9.49 4.26
N SER A 127 -7.27 -9.96 5.26
CA SER A 127 -5.85 -10.30 5.11
C SER A 127 -5.61 -11.27 3.95
N ALA A 128 -6.50 -12.25 3.76
CA ALA A 128 -6.39 -13.23 2.66
C ALA A 128 -6.55 -12.60 1.27
N PHE A 129 -7.47 -11.63 1.11
CA PHE A 129 -7.61 -10.90 -0.14
C PHE A 129 -6.38 -10.04 -0.41
N LEU A 130 -5.86 -9.39 0.64
CA LEU A 130 -4.67 -8.56 0.52
C LEU A 130 -3.42 -9.38 0.20
N GLU A 131 -3.22 -10.54 0.83
CA GLU A 131 -2.11 -11.45 0.48
C GLU A 131 -2.11 -11.75 -1.03
N GLN A 132 -3.26 -12.13 -1.59
CA GLN A 132 -3.38 -12.43 -3.02
C GLN A 132 -3.15 -11.20 -3.89
N LYS A 133 -3.72 -10.05 -3.50
CA LYS A 133 -3.61 -8.82 -4.28
C LYS A 133 -2.19 -8.27 -4.30
N VAL A 134 -1.53 -8.27 -3.14
CA VAL A 134 -0.14 -7.86 -2.98
C VAL A 134 0.79 -8.78 -3.75
N ALA A 135 0.58 -10.10 -3.67
CA ALA A 135 1.34 -11.05 -4.50
C ALA A 135 1.17 -10.78 -5.99
N HIS A 136 -0.02 -10.40 -6.45
CA HIS A 136 -0.25 -10.05 -7.85
C HIS A 136 0.44 -8.74 -8.28
N ILE A 137 0.52 -7.75 -7.40
CA ILE A 137 1.24 -6.49 -7.68
C ILE A 137 2.74 -6.76 -7.86
N LEU A 138 3.30 -7.68 -7.07
CA LEU A 138 4.73 -7.95 -7.00
C LEU A 138 5.22 -9.03 -7.99
N GLN A 139 4.35 -9.52 -8.87
CA GLN A 139 4.66 -10.46 -9.97
C GLN A 139 5.09 -9.72 -11.24
#